data_AF-A0ABD5WQ52-F1
#
_entry.id   AF-A0ABD5WQ52-F1
#
_cell.length_a   1.000
_cell.length_b   1.000
_cell.length_c   1.000
_cell.angle_alpha   90.00
_cell.angle_beta   90.00
_cell.angle_gamma   90.00
#
_symmetry.space_group_name_H-M   'P 1'
#
loop_
_entity.id
_entity.type
_entity.pdbx_description
1 polymer ?
#
loop_
_entity_poly.entity_id
_entity_poly.type
_entity_poly.pdbx_seq_one_letter_code
_entity_poly.pdbx_strand_id
1 'polypeptide(L)'
;MGKSLQFLMLFVGFCLVVGAFVAGIGAYEYEVKRVDTVTGQAPELHEFSRYEELDGRQKEIVDRAIAGEAVAVRRADQLPGKREKMGKLGVDKDDTYYVLTRRMFFNWRTTFGKASIGMGSVGFALTSEAVRRRQFPDRPVYWVRL
;
A
#
# COMPACT_ATOMS: atom_id res chain seq x y z
N MET A 1 -25.83 -25.70 -22.01
CA MET A 1 -25.37 -24.33 -21.72
C MET A 1 -24.67 -24.13 -20.36
N GLY A 2 -24.66 -25.11 -19.42
CA GLY A 2 -24.06 -24.90 -18.08
C GLY A 2 -22.53 -24.89 -18.01
N LYS A 3 -21.84 -25.73 -18.79
CA LYS A 3 -20.37 -25.90 -18.71
C LYS A 3 -19.58 -24.70 -19.25
N SER A 4 -20.05 -24.08 -20.34
CA SER A 4 -19.42 -22.88 -20.92
C SER A 4 -19.55 -21.67 -20.01
N LEU A 5 -20.71 -21.48 -19.38
CA LEU A 5 -20.94 -20.42 -18.40
C LEU A 5 -20.09 -20.60 -17.14
N GLN A 6 -19.99 -21.82 -16.62
CA GLN A 6 -19.12 -22.13 -15.47
C GLN A 6 -17.66 -21.82 -15.77
N PHE A 7 -17.16 -22.26 -16.94
CA PHE A 7 -15.80 -21.97 -17.37
C PHE A 7 -15.56 -20.47 -17.50
N LEU A 8 -16.51 -19.74 -18.10
CA LEU A 8 -16.43 -18.29 -18.24
C LEU A 8 -16.38 -17.59 -16.87
N MET A 9 -17.25 -17.97 -15.93
CA MET A 9 -17.26 -17.42 -14.57
C MET A 9 -15.93 -17.67 -13.84
N LEU A 10 -15.38 -18.88 -13.96
CA LEU A 10 -14.10 -19.22 -13.36
C LEU A 10 -12.96 -18.41 -13.98
N PHE A 11 -12.92 -18.32 -15.31
CA PHE A 11 -11.89 -17.59 -16.04
C PHE A 11 -11.92 -16.10 -15.72
N VAL A 12 -13.09 -15.47 -15.83
CA VAL A 12 -13.27 -14.05 -15.50
C VAL A 12 -12.98 -13.80 -14.03
N GLY A 13 -13.45 -14.67 -13.13
CA GLY A 13 -13.17 -14.58 -11.70
C GLY A 13 -11.68 -14.59 -11.39
N PHE A 14 -10.94 -15.53 -11.99
CA PHE A 14 -9.49 -15.61 -11.87
C PHE A 14 -8.79 -14.36 -12.44
N CYS A 15 -9.16 -13.89 -13.63
CA CYS A 15 -8.61 -12.68 -14.22
C CYS A 15 -8.84 -11.44 -13.33
N LEU A 16 -10.01 -11.32 -12.70
CA LEU A 16 -10.30 -10.24 -11.77
C LEU A 16 -9.47 -10.33 -10.49
N VAL A 17 -9.26 -11.53 -9.95
CA VAL A 17 -8.35 -11.72 -8.79
C VAL A 17 -6.93 -11.31 -9.16
N VAL A 18 -6.41 -11.72 -10.31
CA VAL A 18 -5.07 -11.31 -10.79
C VAL A 18 -5.01 -9.79 -10.98
N GLY A 19 -6.02 -9.20 -11.63
CA GLY A 19 -6.14 -7.75 -11.80
C GLY A 19 -6.20 -6.99 -10.48
N ALA A 20 -6.83 -7.57 -9.46
CA ALA A 20 -6.88 -7.01 -8.10
C ALA A 20 -5.49 -6.93 -7.47
N PHE A 21 -4.65 -7.95 -7.63
CA PHE A 21 -3.27 -7.93 -7.17
C PHE A 21 -2.45 -6.84 -7.88
N VAL A 22 -2.54 -6.76 -9.21
CA VAL A 22 -1.82 -5.74 -10.00
C VAL A 22 -2.25 -4.32 -9.60
N ALA A 23 -3.56 -4.07 -9.50
CA ALA A 23 -4.08 -2.80 -9.01
C ALA A 23 -3.67 -2.53 -7.56
N GLY A 24 -3.56 -3.57 -6.74
CA GLY A 24 -3.16 -3.47 -5.35
C GLY A 24 -1.73 -2.94 -5.19
N ILE A 25 -0.81 -3.33 -6.06
CA ILE A 25 0.56 -2.78 -6.10
C ILE A 25 0.53 -1.25 -6.30
N GLY A 26 -0.31 -0.76 -7.22
CA GLY A 26 -0.48 0.67 -7.48
C GLY A 26 -1.19 1.45 -6.37
N ALA A 27 -1.75 0.77 -5.38
CA ALA A 27 -2.42 1.39 -4.23
C ALA A 27 -1.49 1.55 -3.01
N TYR A 28 -0.27 1.01 -3.08
CA TYR A 28 0.72 1.25 -2.04
C TYR A 28 1.26 2.67 -2.12
N GLU A 29 1.24 3.35 -0.98
CA GLU A 29 1.86 4.65 -0.78
C GLU A 29 2.85 4.54 0.37
N TYR A 30 3.78 5.48 0.44
CA TYR A 30 4.75 5.57 1.52
C TYR A 30 4.35 6.70 2.46
N GLU A 31 4.49 6.48 3.76
CA GLU A 31 4.22 7.47 4.79
C GLU A 31 5.51 7.83 5.50
N VAL A 32 5.71 9.13 5.70
CA VAL A 32 6.78 9.71 6.50
C VAL A 32 6.16 10.44 7.68
N LYS A 33 6.60 10.10 8.90
CA LYS A 33 6.12 10.74 10.13
C LYS A 33 7.25 10.88 11.15
N ARG A 34 7.30 11.99 11.89
CA ARG A 34 8.19 12.13 13.05
C ARG A 34 7.73 11.20 14.17
N VAL A 35 8.66 10.42 14.68
CA VAL A 35 8.46 9.54 15.84
C VAL A 35 9.10 10.13 17.08
N ASP A 36 10.31 10.67 16.95
CA ASP A 36 11.08 11.14 18.09
C ASP A 36 12.07 12.26 17.71
N THR A 37 12.65 12.89 18.71
CA THR A 37 13.74 13.88 18.60
C THR A 37 14.81 13.51 19.62
N VAL A 38 16.04 13.31 19.16
CA VAL A 38 17.16 12.94 20.02
C VAL A 38 18.20 14.06 19.97
N THR A 39 18.67 14.48 21.14
CA THR A 39 19.85 15.33 21.26
C THR A 39 21.09 14.47 21.12
N GLY A 40 21.82 14.63 20.02
CA GLY A 40 22.98 13.80 19.66
C GLY A 40 22.63 12.59 18.78
N GLN A 41 23.66 11.86 18.35
CA GLN A 41 23.52 10.74 17.41
C GLN A 41 22.88 9.54 18.12
N ALA A 42 21.64 9.18 17.75
CA ALA A 42 20.94 8.05 18.38
C ALA A 42 21.57 6.71 17.96
N PRO A 43 22.17 5.92 18.86
CA PRO A 43 22.92 4.72 18.49
C PRO A 43 22.05 3.60 17.88
N GLU A 44 20.73 3.67 18.02
CA GLU A 44 19.78 2.70 17.46
C GLU A 44 19.44 2.95 15.98
N LEU A 45 19.89 4.05 15.39
CA LEU A 45 19.59 4.38 13.99
C LEU A 45 20.67 3.81 13.06
N HIS A 46 20.25 2.90 12.20
CA HIS A 46 21.11 2.34 11.15
C HIS A 46 21.31 3.27 9.94
N GLU A 47 20.57 4.38 9.87
CA GLU A 47 20.63 5.32 8.77
C GLU A 47 20.46 6.77 9.24
N PHE A 48 21.40 7.60 8.78
CA PHE A 48 21.41 9.04 8.99
C PHE A 48 21.55 9.74 7.66
N SER A 49 20.86 10.86 7.51
CA SER A 49 21.00 11.75 6.36
C SER A 49 21.03 13.18 6.86
N ARG A 50 21.92 14.01 6.31
CA ARG A 50 21.95 15.44 6.61
C ARG A 50 20.84 16.14 5.84
N TYR A 51 20.10 17.03 6.50
CA TYR A 51 19.02 17.76 5.86
C TYR A 51 19.49 18.53 4.62
N GLU A 52 20.72 19.06 4.63
CA GLU A 52 21.28 19.80 3.50
C GLU A 52 21.43 18.96 2.22
N GLU A 53 21.72 17.66 2.36
CA GLU A 53 21.92 16.71 1.26
C GLU A 53 20.60 16.29 0.58
N LEU A 54 19.47 16.57 1.21
CA LEU A 54 18.15 16.25 0.68
C LEU A 54 17.77 17.22 -0.45
N ASP A 55 17.04 16.69 -1.43
CA ASP A 55 16.45 17.53 -2.48
C ASP A 55 15.32 18.43 -1.92
N GLY A 56 14.91 19.45 -2.69
CA GLY A 56 13.92 20.43 -2.22
C GLY A 56 12.58 19.80 -1.82
N ARG A 57 12.16 18.71 -2.47
CA ARG A 57 10.90 18.03 -2.17
C ARG A 57 11.02 17.15 -0.93
N GLN A 58 12.14 16.46 -0.77
CA GLN A 58 12.47 15.71 0.44
C GLN A 58 12.57 16.63 1.65
N LYS A 59 13.18 17.82 1.49
CA LYS A 59 13.23 18.87 2.52
C LYS A 59 11.82 19.28 2.97
N GLU A 60 10.93 19.56 2.03
CA GLU A 60 9.53 19.90 2.34
C GLU A 60 8.81 18.78 3.11
N ILE A 61 9.00 17.52 2.69
CA ILE A 61 8.43 16.36 3.37
C ILE A 61 8.96 16.24 4.80
N VAL A 62 10.27 16.42 4.99
CA VAL A 62 10.91 16.40 6.31
C VAL A 62 10.37 17.52 7.18
N ASP A 63 10.26 18.74 6.66
CA ASP A 63 9.75 19.88 7.44
C ASP A 63 8.32 19.67 7.92
N ARG A 64 7.45 19.18 7.03
CA ARG A 64 6.08 18.82 7.38
C ARG A 64 6.01 17.67 8.39
N ALA A 65 6.86 16.65 8.23
CA ALA A 65 6.95 15.56 9.18
C ALA A 65 7.45 16.05 10.55
N ILE A 66 8.42 16.95 10.58
CA ILE A 66 8.94 17.59 11.79
C ILE A 66 7.86 18.45 12.46
N ALA A 67 7.02 19.14 11.68
CA ALA A 67 5.84 19.88 12.17
C ALA A 67 4.75 18.96 12.76
N GLY A 68 4.90 17.64 12.67
CA GLY A 68 4.00 16.64 13.23
C GLY A 68 3.00 16.07 12.23
N GLU A 69 3.07 16.46 10.96
CA GLU A 69 2.20 15.91 9.92
C GLU A 69 2.66 14.51 9.49
N ALA A 70 1.70 13.64 9.17
CA ALA A 70 1.97 12.40 8.46
C ALA A 70 1.89 12.68 6.96
N VAL A 71 3.02 12.59 6.26
CA VAL A 71 3.12 12.91 4.84
C VAL A 71 3.09 11.63 4.02
N ALA A 72 2.08 11.48 3.17
CA ALA A 72 2.00 10.37 2.23
C ALA A 72 2.61 10.74 0.87
N VAL A 73 3.48 9.89 0.33
CA VAL A 73 4.12 10.04 -0.97
C VAL A 73 3.94 8.77 -1.80
N ARG A 74 3.71 8.94 -3.11
CA ARG A 74 3.43 7.80 -4.01
C ARG A 74 4.67 7.09 -4.54
N ARG A 75 5.82 7.76 -4.54
CA ARG A 75 7.03 7.24 -5.15
C ARG A 75 8.16 7.16 -4.14
N ALA A 76 8.90 6.07 -4.19
CA ALA A 76 10.05 5.84 -3.30
C ALA A 76 11.19 6.85 -3.55
N ASP A 77 11.27 7.46 -4.73
CA ASP A 77 12.26 8.49 -5.04
C ASP A 77 12.06 9.80 -4.28
N GLN A 78 10.84 10.04 -3.80
CA GLN A 78 10.47 11.22 -3.02
C GLN A 78 10.70 11.02 -1.52
N LEU A 79 11.04 9.82 -1.08
CA LEU A 79 11.34 9.58 0.33
C LEU A 79 12.68 10.23 0.69
N PRO A 80 12.77 10.87 1.87
CA PRO A 80 14.04 11.39 2.36
C PRO A 80 15.02 10.23 2.63
N GLY A 81 16.31 10.47 2.38
CA GLY A 81 17.38 9.49 2.56
C GLY A 81 17.52 8.49 1.40
N LYS A 82 18.14 7.33 1.67
CA LYS A 82 18.34 6.31 0.64
C LYS A 82 17.04 5.57 0.33
N ARG A 83 16.72 5.46 -0.95
CA ARG A 83 15.45 4.90 -1.48
C ARG A 83 15.23 3.42 -1.12
N GLU A 84 16.31 2.67 -0.95
CA GLU A 84 16.28 1.21 -0.75
C GLU A 84 15.97 0.81 0.70
N LYS A 85 16.06 1.76 1.64
CA LYS A 85 15.92 1.48 3.07
C LYS A 85 14.59 2.03 3.58
N MET A 86 13.76 1.13 4.11
CA MET A 86 12.55 1.47 4.85
C MET A 86 12.82 1.39 6.35
N GLY A 87 11.96 2.01 7.17
CA GLY A 87 12.09 2.03 8.63
C GLY A 87 12.49 3.40 9.17
N LYS A 88 13.20 3.42 10.30
CA LYS A 88 13.60 4.67 10.97
C LYS A 88 14.75 5.35 10.22
N LEU A 89 14.66 6.66 10.06
CA LEU A 89 15.66 7.53 9.47
C LEU A 89 15.96 8.65 10.46
N GLY A 90 17.24 8.85 10.80
CA GLY A 90 17.69 10.06 11.48
C GLY A 90 17.94 11.17 10.45
N VAL A 91 17.32 12.33 10.64
CA VAL A 91 17.62 13.53 9.88
C VAL A 91 18.27 14.56 10.79
N ASP A 92 19.49 14.94 10.46
CA ASP A 92 20.23 16.00 11.15
C ASP A 92 19.84 17.36 10.54
N LYS A 93 19.21 18.21 11.36
CA LYS A 93 18.80 19.57 10.99
C LYS A 93 19.08 20.50 12.17
N ASP A 94 19.92 21.51 11.95
CA ASP A 94 20.28 22.53 12.96
C ASP A 94 20.77 21.90 14.28
N ASP A 95 21.72 20.95 14.18
CA ASP A 95 22.30 20.17 15.29
C ASP A 95 21.29 19.33 16.09
N THR A 96 20.07 19.16 15.56
CA THR A 96 19.00 18.35 16.15
C THR A 96 18.73 17.13 15.28
N TYR A 97 18.78 15.94 15.88
CA TYR A 97 18.46 14.70 15.18
C TYR A 97 16.96 14.39 15.31
N TYR A 98 16.26 14.52 14.19
CA TYR A 98 14.86 14.14 14.06
C TYR A 98 14.73 12.70 13.60
N VAL A 99 14.00 11.89 14.35
CA VAL A 99 13.73 10.50 13.98
C VAL A 99 12.42 10.43 13.21
N LEU A 100 12.54 10.14 11.92
CA LEU A 100 11.41 9.92 11.04
C LEU A 100 11.20 8.42 10.82
N THR A 101 9.96 7.98 10.73
CA THR A 101 9.64 6.63 10.25
C THR A 101 9.19 6.70 8.81
N ARG A 102 9.72 5.80 7.98
CA ARG A 102 9.30 5.57 6.59
C ARG A 102 8.63 4.20 6.54
N ARG A 103 7.33 4.17 6.25
CA ARG A 103 6.58 2.91 6.12
C ARG A 103 5.80 2.87 4.82
N MET A 104 5.69 1.69 4.23
CA MET A 104 4.79 1.45 3.11
C MET A 104 3.44 0.98 3.64
N PHE A 105 2.35 1.54 3.13
CA PHE A 105 1.01 1.16 3.54
C PHE A 105 0.07 1.08 2.34
N PHE A 106 -0.95 0.25 2.43
CA PHE A 106 -1.96 0.11 1.39
C PHE A 106 -3.04 1.19 1.56
N ASN A 107 -3.13 2.11 0.61
CA ASN A 107 -4.16 3.15 0.64
C ASN A 107 -5.40 2.73 -0.16
N TRP A 108 -6.34 2.10 0.54
CA TRP A 108 -7.62 1.63 -0.02
C TRP A 108 -8.50 2.75 -0.61
N ARG A 109 -8.26 4.01 -0.23
CA ARG A 109 -9.05 5.16 -0.71
C ARG A 109 -8.65 5.63 -2.11
N THR A 110 -7.47 5.24 -2.58
CA THR A 110 -7.01 5.54 -3.94
C THR A 110 -7.89 4.83 -4.97
N THR A 111 -7.92 5.33 -6.21
CA THR A 111 -8.61 4.65 -7.31
C THR A 111 -8.10 3.22 -7.49
N PHE A 112 -6.77 3.02 -7.37
CA PHE A 112 -6.15 1.70 -7.42
C PHE A 112 -6.58 0.80 -6.25
N GLY A 113 -6.65 1.35 -5.03
CA GLY A 113 -7.11 0.61 -3.84
C GLY A 113 -8.56 0.18 -3.96
N LYS A 114 -9.45 1.09 -4.40
CA LYS A 114 -10.86 0.79 -4.67
C LYS A 114 -11.02 -0.25 -5.76
N ALA A 115 -10.28 -0.11 -6.87
CA ALA A 115 -10.31 -1.07 -7.97
C ALA A 115 -9.79 -2.44 -7.55
N SER A 116 -8.71 -2.50 -6.77
CA SER A 116 -8.15 -3.73 -6.21
C SER A 116 -9.18 -4.46 -5.35
N ILE A 117 -9.81 -3.76 -4.40
CA ILE A 117 -10.86 -4.34 -3.54
C ILE A 117 -12.05 -4.80 -4.38
N GLY A 118 -12.56 -3.95 -5.28
CA GLY A 118 -13.73 -4.26 -6.11
C GLY A 118 -13.50 -5.49 -7.00
N MET A 119 -12.40 -5.52 -7.75
CA MET A 119 -12.05 -6.66 -8.60
C MET A 119 -11.81 -7.92 -7.77
N GLY A 120 -11.15 -7.80 -6.61
CA GLY A 120 -10.91 -8.93 -5.73
C GLY A 120 -12.22 -9.53 -5.23
N SER A 121 -13.12 -8.72 -4.68
CA SER A 121 -14.43 -9.16 -4.19
C SER A 121 -15.28 -9.81 -5.28
N VAL A 122 -15.39 -9.19 -6.46
CA VAL A 122 -16.14 -9.76 -7.59
C VAL A 122 -15.48 -11.04 -8.11
N GLY A 123 -14.15 -11.05 -8.22
CA GLY A 123 -13.37 -12.20 -8.67
C GLY A 123 -13.54 -13.42 -7.76
N PHE A 124 -13.49 -13.21 -6.44
CA PHE A 124 -13.78 -14.25 -5.45
C PHE A 124 -15.22 -14.74 -5.57
N ALA A 125 -16.21 -13.84 -5.66
CA ALA A 125 -17.61 -14.24 -5.78
C ALA A 125 -17.86 -15.11 -7.03
N LEU A 126 -17.34 -14.71 -8.19
CA LEU A 126 -17.46 -15.47 -9.44
C LEU A 126 -16.75 -16.83 -9.38
N THR A 127 -15.55 -16.87 -8.80
CA THR A 127 -14.78 -18.11 -8.63
C THR A 127 -15.50 -19.07 -7.69
N SER A 128 -15.96 -18.59 -6.54
CA SER A 128 -16.74 -19.37 -5.59
C SER A 128 -18.03 -19.90 -6.20
N GLU A 129 -18.75 -19.08 -6.97
CA GLU A 129 -19.97 -19.50 -7.65
C GLU A 129 -19.68 -20.55 -8.75
N ALA A 130 -18.59 -20.41 -9.50
CA ALA A 130 -18.18 -21.40 -10.49
C ALA A 130 -17.84 -22.76 -9.86
N VAL A 131 -17.08 -22.76 -8.76
CA VAL A 131 -16.76 -23.98 -7.99
C VAL A 131 -18.03 -24.59 -7.39
N ARG A 132 -18.89 -23.77 -6.79
CA ARG A 132 -20.18 -24.21 -6.25
C ARG A 132 -21.03 -24.89 -7.31
N ARG A 133 -21.17 -24.29 -8.50
CA ARG A 133 -21.93 -24.88 -9.62
C ARG A 133 -21.35 -26.20 -10.12
N ARG A 134 -20.05 -26.43 -9.94
CA ARG A 134 -19.38 -27.69 -10.29
C ARG A 134 -19.64 -28.79 -9.25
N GLN A 135 -19.63 -28.45 -7.96
CA GLN A 135 -19.75 -29.42 -6.87
C GLN A 135 -21.20 -29.65 -6.42
N PHE A 136 -22.06 -28.65 -6.52
CA PHE A 136 -23.44 -28.66 -6.02
C PHE A 136 -24.42 -28.06 -7.06
N PRO A 137 -24.68 -28.76 -8.16
CA PRO A 137 -25.53 -28.25 -9.25
C PRO A 137 -26.98 -27.98 -8.81
N ASP A 138 -27.50 -28.73 -7.83
CA ASP A 138 -28.92 -28.69 -7.44
C ASP A 138 -29.25 -27.68 -6.32
N ARG A 139 -28.27 -26.94 -5.79
CA ARG A 139 -28.51 -25.96 -4.71
C ARG A 139 -28.73 -24.54 -5.27
N PRO A 140 -29.76 -23.79 -4.85
CA PRO A 140 -29.94 -22.39 -5.23
C PRO A 140 -28.92 -21.46 -4.54
N VAL A 141 -28.75 -20.24 -5.09
CA VAL A 141 -27.73 -19.26 -4.68
C VAL A 141 -28.06 -18.65 -3.30
N TYR A 142 -27.13 -18.67 -2.34
CA TYR A 142 -27.32 -18.03 -1.03
C TYR A 142 -27.28 -16.49 -1.06
N TRP A 143 -26.60 -15.90 -2.04
CA TRP A 143 -26.40 -14.44 -2.13
C TRP A 143 -27.53 -13.66 -2.83
N VAL A 144 -28.51 -14.36 -3.41
CA VAL A 144 -29.63 -13.75 -4.19
C VAL A 144 -30.96 -13.80 -3.42
N ARG A 145 -30.98 -14.36 -2.20
CA ARG A 145 -32.10 -14.19 -1.28
C ARG A 145 -31.79 -13.05 -0.31
N LEU A 146 -32.02 -11.82 -0.78
CA LEU A 146 -32.27 -10.63 0.02
C LEU A 146 -33.63 -10.09 -0.42
#